data_AF-A0A9J5YX25-F1
#
_entry.id   AF-A0A9J5YX25-F1
#
_cell.length_a   1.000
_cell.length_b   1.000
_cell.length_c   1.000
_cell.angle_alpha   90.00
_cell.angle_beta   90.00
_cell.angle_gamma   90.00
#
_symmetry.space_group_name_H-M   'P 1'
#
loop_
_entity.id
_entity.type
_entity.pdbx_description
1 polymer ?
#
loop_
_entity_poly.entity_id
_entity_poly.type
_entity_poly.pdbx_seq_one_letter_code
_entity_poly.pdbx_strand_id
1 'polypeptide(L)'
;MLRLTLKSPLKSRLLSSLRHPKPSFSTANLAVDHPEPPPPTTTTTRAAVSRIFNFFLQNHCTKGSAKLLRGDPCFKILIFELNSSEIEDIVEKLSFENSESALEFFFLLRSDYGFNPSRVSHIAVAHVLAKKQRFRALKIHLQHLVQQEGFGSAHSICELLLIRFQKWDSNHVVWDVLVSAYSHCQMVDDALFVLQR
;
A
#
# COMPACT_ATOMS: atom_id res chain seq x y z
N MET A 1 12.94 44.02 -25.76
CA MET A 1 12.25 43.45 -26.94
C MET A 1 11.72 42.07 -26.53
N LEU A 2 10.44 41.96 -26.14
CA LEU A 2 9.28 41.43 -26.91
C LEU A 2 9.48 39.96 -27.33
N ARG A 3 8.61 38.96 -27.09
CA ARG A 3 7.24 38.86 -26.54
C ARG A 3 6.97 37.37 -26.23
N LEU A 4 6.28 37.09 -25.13
CA LEU A 4 5.56 35.82 -24.84
C LEU A 4 4.24 35.79 -25.62
N THR A 5 3.81 34.61 -26.09
CA THR A 5 2.43 34.39 -26.55
C THR A 5 1.83 33.12 -25.95
N LEU A 6 1.05 33.30 -24.89
CA LEU A 6 -0.01 32.40 -24.47
C LEU A 6 -1.18 32.52 -25.45
N LYS A 7 -1.81 31.42 -25.84
CA LYS A 7 -3.12 31.42 -26.53
C LYS A 7 -4.09 30.54 -25.77
N SER A 8 -5.05 31.17 -25.10
CA SER A 8 -6.38 30.64 -24.82
C SER A 8 -7.38 31.24 -25.80
N PRO A 9 -8.60 30.68 -25.90
CA PRO A 9 -9.74 31.55 -26.02
C PRO A 9 -10.85 31.19 -25.03
N LEU A 10 -11.17 32.15 -24.16
CA LEU A 10 -12.49 32.32 -23.58
C LEU A 10 -13.39 33.05 -24.58
N LYS A 11 -14.66 32.66 -24.65
CA LYS A 11 -15.88 33.49 -24.81
C LYS A 11 -17.07 32.53 -24.96
N SER A 12 -18.29 32.76 -24.51
CA SER A 12 -18.91 33.49 -23.38
C SER A 12 -20.41 33.40 -23.66
N ARG A 13 -21.19 32.99 -22.65
CA ARG A 13 -22.58 33.41 -22.33
C ARG A 13 -23.66 33.37 -23.42
N LEU A 14 -24.81 32.77 -23.10
CA LEU A 14 -26.00 33.54 -22.72
C LEU A 14 -27.03 32.67 -21.99
N LEU A 15 -27.59 33.26 -20.93
CA LEU A 15 -28.67 32.76 -20.10
C LEU A 15 -30.01 33.10 -20.75
N SER A 16 -31.00 32.21 -20.66
CA SER A 16 -32.39 32.63 -20.46
C SER A 16 -33.25 31.45 -19.97
N SER A 17 -33.82 31.63 -18.78
CA SER A 17 -34.83 30.75 -18.19
C SER A 17 -36.16 30.83 -18.93
N LEU A 18 -36.89 29.72 -19.01
CA LEU A 18 -38.34 29.71 -19.16
C LEU A 18 -38.94 28.66 -18.21
N ARG A 19 -39.93 29.12 -17.43
CA ARG A 19 -40.63 28.41 -16.37
C ARG A 19 -41.81 27.61 -16.95
N HIS A 20 -41.90 26.33 -16.56
CA HIS A 20 -43.10 25.53 -16.21
C HIS A 20 -44.15 25.24 -17.32
N PRO A 21 -44.93 24.12 -17.27
CA PRO A 21 -45.34 23.37 -16.07
C PRO A 21 -45.18 21.85 -16.08
N LYS A 22 -45.30 21.29 -14.86
CA LYS A 22 -45.51 19.87 -14.53
C LYS A 22 -46.62 19.25 -15.40
N PRO A 23 -46.42 17.99 -15.85
CA PRO A 23 -47.49 17.03 -15.94
C PRO A 23 -47.41 16.07 -14.73
N SER A 24 -48.44 16.14 -13.88
CA SER A 24 -48.76 15.07 -12.94
C SER A 24 -49.30 13.88 -13.73
N PHE A 25 -48.61 12.74 -13.65
CA PHE A 25 -49.23 11.45 -13.91
C PHE A 25 -48.93 10.53 -12.74
N SER A 26 -49.97 10.26 -11.96
CA SER A 26 -50.03 9.20 -10.97
C SER A 26 -50.23 7.90 -11.72
N THR A 27 -49.29 6.98 -11.60
CA THR A 27 -49.48 5.59 -12.02
C THR A 27 -49.18 4.74 -10.78
N ALA A 28 -50.25 4.31 -10.13
CA ALA A 28 -50.19 3.14 -9.26
C ALA A 28 -49.87 1.94 -10.15
N ASN A 29 -48.88 1.12 -9.77
CA ASN A 29 -49.09 -0.31 -9.53
C ASN A 29 -47.80 -1.06 -9.18
N LEU A 30 -48.02 -1.98 -8.22
CA LEU A 30 -47.33 -3.25 -7.97
C LEU A 30 -45.88 -3.18 -7.49
N ALA A 31 -45.76 -3.25 -6.16
CA ALA A 31 -44.60 -3.79 -5.47
C ALA A 31 -44.27 -5.17 -6.04
N VAL A 32 -43.27 -5.22 -6.91
CA VAL A 32 -42.48 -6.42 -7.11
C VAL A 32 -41.34 -6.29 -6.12
N ASP A 33 -41.32 -7.19 -5.15
CA ASP A 33 -40.25 -7.38 -4.17
C ASP A 33 -38.94 -7.63 -4.95
N HIS A 34 -38.20 -6.56 -5.20
CA HIS A 34 -36.87 -6.65 -5.76
C HIS A 34 -35.95 -6.99 -4.58
N PRO A 35 -35.23 -8.13 -4.60
CA PRO A 35 -34.21 -8.37 -3.60
C PRO A 35 -33.23 -7.20 -3.69
N GLU A 36 -33.10 -6.46 -2.59
CA GLU A 36 -32.06 -5.47 -2.40
C GLU A 36 -30.72 -6.11 -2.82
N PRO A 37 -29.94 -5.47 -3.72
CA PRO A 37 -28.65 -6.04 -4.12
C PRO A 37 -27.81 -6.24 -2.85
N PRO A 38 -27.14 -7.41 -2.70
CA PRO A 38 -26.36 -7.68 -1.51
C PRO A 38 -25.33 -6.56 -1.28
N PRO A 39 -25.04 -6.19 -0.02
CA PRO A 39 -24.09 -5.14 0.29
C PRO A 39 -22.73 -5.44 -0.40
N PRO A 40 -22.03 -4.41 -0.88
CA PRO A 40 -20.91 -4.59 -1.79
C PRO A 40 -19.77 -5.36 -1.10
N THR A 41 -19.44 -6.52 -1.67
CA THR A 41 -18.10 -7.16 -1.76
C THR A 41 -17.37 -7.54 -0.45
N THR A 42 -17.82 -7.09 0.73
CA THR A 42 -17.04 -7.14 1.98
C THR A 42 -16.82 -8.55 2.51
N THR A 43 -17.79 -9.46 2.30
CA THR A 43 -17.68 -10.86 2.73
C THR A 43 -16.66 -11.63 1.90
N THR A 44 -16.58 -11.35 0.59
CA THR A 44 -15.65 -12.00 -0.33
C THR A 44 -14.21 -11.59 -0.05
N THR A 45 -13.96 -10.30 0.18
CA THR A 45 -12.59 -9.79 0.41
C THR A 45 -12.04 -10.23 1.77
N ARG A 46 -12.87 -10.26 2.82
CA ARG A 46 -12.46 -10.80 4.13
C ARG A 46 -12.08 -12.28 4.05
N ALA A 47 -12.82 -13.06 3.27
CA ALA A 47 -12.50 -14.45 3.01
C ALA A 47 -11.18 -14.60 2.23
N ALA A 48 -10.94 -13.75 1.22
CA ALA A 48 -9.68 -13.71 0.48
C ALA A 48 -8.47 -13.41 1.39
N VAL A 49 -8.56 -12.37 2.22
CA VAL A 49 -7.53 -11.99 3.21
C VAL A 49 -7.22 -13.18 4.14
N SER A 50 -8.26 -13.83 4.67
CA SER A 50 -8.10 -14.95 5.60
C SER A 50 -7.47 -16.16 4.92
N ARG A 51 -7.84 -16.45 3.67
CA ARG A 51 -7.26 -17.56 2.89
C ARG A 51 -5.80 -17.33 2.58
N ILE A 52 -5.43 -16.12 2.13
CA ILE A 52 -4.04 -15.76 1.84
C ILE A 52 -3.20 -15.85 3.11
N PHE A 53 -3.68 -15.24 4.21
CA PHE A 53 -2.98 -15.27 5.48
C PHE A 53 -2.77 -16.70 6.00
N ASN A 54 -3.83 -17.51 6.03
CA ASN A 54 -3.75 -18.90 6.47
C ASN A 54 -2.86 -19.76 5.58
N PHE A 55 -2.85 -19.52 4.26
CA PHE A 55 -1.93 -20.20 3.35
C PHE A 55 -0.47 -19.98 3.77
N PHE A 56 -0.09 -18.74 4.08
CA PHE A 56 1.27 -18.38 4.48
C PHE A 56 1.65 -18.83 5.90
N LEU A 57 0.66 -19.02 6.78
CA LEU A 57 0.91 -19.58 8.12
C LEU A 57 1.04 -21.11 8.10
N GLN A 58 0.14 -21.80 7.39
CA GLN A 58 0.08 -23.27 7.38
C GLN A 58 1.18 -23.90 6.54
N ASN A 59 1.50 -23.29 5.40
CA ASN A 59 2.63 -23.71 4.59
C ASN A 59 3.89 -23.08 5.14
N HIS A 60 4.30 -23.45 6.36
CA HIS A 60 5.55 -23.02 6.99
C HIS A 60 6.62 -22.88 5.91
N CYS A 61 6.96 -21.64 5.55
CA CYS A 61 7.77 -21.36 4.36
C CYS A 61 9.16 -21.96 4.51
N THR A 62 9.29 -23.24 4.15
CA THR A 62 10.55 -23.86 3.78
C THR A 62 10.89 -23.26 2.42
N LYS A 63 12.12 -22.75 2.27
CA LYS A 63 12.57 -21.99 1.09
C LYS A 63 11.94 -22.51 -0.22
N GLY A 64 10.97 -21.79 -0.78
CA GLY A 64 10.38 -22.12 -2.09
C GLY A 64 8.85 -22.21 -2.18
N SER A 65 8.08 -21.99 -1.12
CA SER A 65 6.60 -21.97 -1.19
C SER A 65 6.04 -20.94 -2.18
N ALA A 66 6.74 -19.81 -2.38
CA ALA A 66 6.36 -18.79 -3.36
C ALA A 66 6.46 -19.30 -4.79
N LYS A 67 7.31 -20.30 -5.06
CA LYS A 67 7.37 -20.94 -6.39
C LYS A 67 6.06 -21.69 -6.68
N LEU A 68 5.42 -22.23 -5.64
CA LEU A 68 4.16 -22.94 -5.74
C LEU A 68 3.01 -21.97 -6.04
N LEU A 69 3.09 -20.74 -5.54
CA LEU A 69 2.12 -19.67 -5.79
C LEU A 69 2.31 -18.93 -7.11
N ARG A 70 3.54 -18.87 -7.64
CA ARG A 70 3.90 -18.09 -8.84
C ARG A 70 3.09 -18.48 -10.08
N GLY A 71 2.56 -19.71 -10.12
CA GLY A 71 1.79 -20.24 -11.25
C GLY A 71 0.32 -20.52 -10.97
N ASP A 72 -0.20 -20.30 -9.76
CA ASP A 72 -1.59 -20.65 -9.41
C ASP A 72 -2.56 -19.53 -9.85
N PRO A 73 -3.43 -19.77 -10.86
CA PRO A 73 -4.39 -18.78 -11.34
C PRO A 73 -5.41 -18.37 -10.26
N CYS A 74 -5.80 -19.28 -9.37
CA CYS A 74 -6.75 -19.00 -8.31
C CYS A 74 -6.14 -18.07 -7.26
N PHE A 75 -4.87 -18.29 -6.90
CA PHE A 75 -4.17 -17.42 -5.97
C PHE A 75 -3.94 -16.03 -6.57
N LYS A 76 -3.62 -15.96 -7.86
CA LYS A 76 -3.51 -14.69 -8.58
C LYS A 76 -4.79 -13.86 -8.47
N ILE A 77 -5.96 -14.46 -8.74
CA ILE A 77 -7.26 -13.77 -8.62
C ILE A 77 -7.46 -13.22 -7.21
N LEU A 78 -7.21 -14.03 -6.18
CA LEU A 78 -7.33 -13.60 -4.78
C LEU A 78 -6.45 -12.40 -4.45
N ILE A 79 -5.22 -12.35 -4.97
CA ILE A 79 -4.30 -11.23 -4.75
C ILE A 79 -4.79 -9.96 -5.45
N PHE A 80 -5.33 -10.06 -6.67
CA PHE A 80 -5.87 -8.90 -7.40
C PHE A 80 -7.19 -8.37 -6.82
N GLU A 81 -7.90 -9.16 -6.03
CA GLU A 81 -9.09 -8.71 -5.28
C GLU A 81 -8.74 -7.88 -4.04
N LEU A 82 -7.49 -7.93 -3.56
CA LEU A 82 -7.07 -7.18 -2.39
C LEU A 82 -6.83 -5.71 -2.72
N ASN A 83 -7.24 -4.84 -1.80
CA ASN A 83 -6.85 -3.43 -1.81
C ASN A 83 -5.54 -3.19 -1.04
N SER A 84 -5.00 -1.97 -1.14
CA SER A 84 -3.71 -1.61 -0.51
C SER A 84 -3.73 -1.78 1.02
N SER A 85 -4.84 -1.47 1.70
CA SER A 85 -4.94 -1.59 3.16
C SER A 85 -4.95 -3.05 3.59
N GLU A 86 -5.59 -3.92 2.82
CA GLU A 86 -5.62 -5.35 3.12
C GLU A 86 -4.26 -6.01 2.93
N ILE A 87 -3.52 -5.59 1.89
CA ILE A 87 -2.13 -6.02 1.70
C ILE A 87 -1.26 -5.59 2.89
N GLU A 88 -1.39 -4.34 3.33
CA GLU A 88 -0.69 -3.84 4.52
C GLU A 88 -0.99 -4.69 5.76
N ASP A 89 -2.26 -4.94 6.03
CA ASP A 89 -2.71 -5.72 7.19
C ASP A 89 -2.17 -7.16 7.15
N ILE A 90 -2.12 -7.78 5.97
CA ILE A 90 -1.54 -9.12 5.80
C ILE A 90 -0.04 -9.09 6.06
N VAL A 91 0.71 -8.15 5.46
CA VAL A 91 2.16 -8.02 5.66
C VAL A 91 2.48 -7.78 7.13
N GLU A 92 1.73 -6.89 7.79
CA GLU A 92 1.90 -6.56 9.20
C GLU A 92 1.62 -7.77 10.08
N LYS A 93 0.48 -8.46 9.92
CA LYS A 93 0.16 -9.67 10.70
C LYS A 93 1.21 -10.76 10.50
N LEU A 94 1.63 -11.03 9.27
CA LEU A 94 2.67 -12.01 8.99
C LEU A 94 4.01 -11.61 9.63
N SER A 95 4.32 -10.33 9.75
CA SER A 95 5.57 -9.85 10.35
C SER A 95 5.72 -10.28 11.81
N PHE A 96 4.60 -10.36 12.54
CA PHE A 96 4.55 -10.84 13.92
C PHE A 96 4.52 -12.36 14.02
N GLU A 97 3.67 -13.02 13.22
CA GLU A 97 3.41 -14.46 13.31
C GLU A 97 4.50 -15.32 12.66
N ASN A 98 4.90 -14.98 11.44
CA ASN A 98 5.92 -15.71 10.69
C ASN A 98 6.74 -14.77 9.79
N SER A 99 7.90 -14.38 10.31
CA SER A 99 8.82 -13.47 9.63
C SER A 99 9.31 -13.95 8.26
N GLU A 100 9.44 -15.26 7.99
CA GLU A 100 9.83 -15.70 6.64
C GLU A 100 8.65 -15.56 5.67
N SER A 101 7.44 -15.92 6.11
CA SER A 101 6.23 -15.76 5.30
C SER A 101 5.95 -14.30 4.95
N ALA A 102 6.22 -13.37 5.89
CA ALA A 102 6.09 -11.92 5.63
C ALA A 102 7.01 -11.45 4.49
N LEU A 103 8.28 -11.87 4.52
CA LEU A 103 9.24 -11.54 3.46
C LEU A 103 8.83 -12.16 2.13
N GLU A 104 8.43 -13.44 2.17
CA GLU A 104 8.04 -14.17 0.98
C GLU A 104 6.81 -13.56 0.30
N PHE A 105 5.77 -13.25 1.08
CA PHE A 105 4.58 -12.58 0.59
C PHE A 105 4.90 -11.21 -0.02
N PHE A 106 5.69 -10.39 0.67
CA PHE A 106 6.07 -9.06 0.18
C PHE A 106 6.85 -9.13 -1.14
N PHE A 107 7.84 -10.01 -1.25
CA PHE A 107 8.62 -10.13 -2.49
C PHE A 107 7.82 -10.78 -3.62
N LEU A 108 6.89 -11.69 -3.31
CA LEU A 108 5.96 -12.26 -4.27
C LEU A 108 5.08 -11.15 -4.89
N LEU A 109 4.47 -10.29 -4.06
CA LEU A 109 3.67 -9.15 -4.51
C LEU A 109 4.46 -8.24 -5.45
N ARG A 110 5.69 -7.92 -5.08
CA ARG A 110 6.55 -7.00 -5.82
C ARG A 110 7.10 -7.59 -7.13
N SER A 111 7.55 -8.85 -7.10
CA SER A 111 8.28 -9.44 -8.22
C SER A 111 7.38 -10.18 -9.21
N ASP A 112 6.37 -10.90 -8.73
CA ASP A 112 5.53 -11.77 -9.57
C ASP A 112 4.22 -11.11 -9.96
N TYR A 113 3.65 -10.34 -9.05
CA TYR A 113 2.37 -9.67 -9.28
C TYR A 113 2.51 -8.19 -9.68
N GLY A 114 3.72 -7.63 -9.60
CA GLY A 114 4.01 -6.26 -10.02
C GLY A 114 3.37 -5.18 -9.16
N PHE A 115 2.89 -5.52 -7.96
CA PHE A 115 2.39 -4.53 -7.02
C PHE A 115 3.55 -3.68 -6.52
N ASN A 116 3.29 -2.39 -6.30
CA ASN A 116 4.19 -1.53 -5.53
C ASN A 116 3.66 -1.49 -4.08
N PRO A 117 4.26 -2.24 -3.14
CA PRO A 117 3.77 -2.25 -1.77
C PRO A 117 3.82 -0.85 -1.17
N SER A 118 2.90 -0.57 -0.26
CA SER A 118 2.89 0.73 0.40
C SER A 118 4.11 0.93 1.31
N ARG A 119 4.38 2.19 1.65
CA ARG A 119 5.43 2.58 2.60
C ARG A 119 5.35 1.81 3.92
N VAL A 120 4.14 1.60 4.43
CA VAL A 120 3.87 0.80 5.62
C VAL A 120 4.41 -0.62 5.45
N SER A 121 4.07 -1.27 4.34
CA SER A 121 4.50 -2.64 4.05
C SER A 121 6.03 -2.72 3.93
N HIS A 122 6.65 -1.72 3.31
CA HIS A 122 8.11 -1.61 3.23
C HIS A 122 8.76 -1.49 4.61
N ILE A 123 8.22 -0.64 5.49
CA ILE A 123 8.76 -0.46 6.85
C ILE A 123 8.54 -1.73 7.68
N ALA A 124 7.35 -2.35 7.64
CA ALA A 124 7.09 -3.61 8.31
C ALA A 124 8.13 -4.69 7.93
N VAL A 125 8.43 -4.82 6.63
CA VAL A 125 9.49 -5.72 6.14
C VAL A 125 10.89 -5.30 6.62
N ALA A 126 11.17 -4.00 6.73
CA ALA A 126 12.41 -3.51 7.32
C ALA A 126 12.57 -3.99 8.77
N HIS A 127 11.51 -3.93 9.59
CA HIS A 127 11.54 -4.48 10.94
C HIS A 127 11.76 -5.99 10.95
N VAL A 128 11.15 -6.73 10.03
CA VAL A 128 11.37 -8.18 9.90
C VAL A 128 12.83 -8.49 9.57
N LEU A 129 13.44 -7.75 8.64
CA LEU A 129 14.85 -7.91 8.29
C LEU A 129 15.77 -7.56 9.47
N ALA A 130 15.44 -6.50 10.22
CA ALA A 130 16.15 -6.10 11.42
C ALA A 130 16.08 -7.17 12.52
N LYS A 131 14.88 -7.68 12.83
CA LYS A 131 14.65 -8.76 13.81
C LYS A 131 15.44 -10.02 13.47
N LYS A 132 15.57 -10.34 12.19
CA LYS A 132 16.35 -11.48 11.69
C LYS A 132 17.84 -11.18 11.48
N GLN A 133 18.30 -9.98 11.88
CA GLN A 133 19.69 -9.52 11.75
C GLN A 133 20.23 -9.56 10.31
N ARG A 134 19.35 -9.43 9.31
CA ARG A 134 19.71 -9.41 7.88
C ARG A 134 20.10 -7.99 7.45
N PHE A 135 21.07 -7.38 8.13
CA PHE A 135 21.39 -5.94 8.01
C PHE A 135 21.78 -5.51 6.59
N ARG A 136 22.47 -6.35 5.82
CA ARG A 136 22.78 -6.06 4.42
C ARG A 136 21.52 -5.93 3.57
N ALA A 137 20.56 -6.84 3.76
CA ALA A 137 19.28 -6.79 3.05
C ALA A 137 18.44 -5.60 3.52
N LEU A 138 18.41 -5.34 4.84
CA LEU A 138 17.75 -4.17 5.42
C LEU A 138 18.25 -2.86 4.81
N LYS A 139 19.57 -2.68 4.74
CA LYS A 139 20.20 -1.50 4.14
C LYS A 139 19.79 -1.30 2.69
N ILE A 140 19.90 -2.34 1.87
CA ILE A 140 19.53 -2.27 0.44
C ILE A 140 18.03 -1.97 0.31
N HIS A 141 17.19 -2.58 1.14
CA HIS A 141 15.74 -2.37 1.13
C HIS A 141 15.35 -0.94 1.48
N LEU A 142 15.92 -0.37 2.55
CA LEU A 142 15.64 1.01 2.95
C LEU A 142 16.24 2.04 1.98
N GLN A 143 17.41 1.79 1.41
CA GLN A 143 17.96 2.63 0.33
C GLN A 143 17.01 2.68 -0.87
N HIS A 144 16.45 1.52 -1.25
CA HIS A 144 15.49 1.47 -2.34
C HIS A 144 14.21 2.26 -2.01
N LEU A 145 13.66 2.10 -0.81
CA LEU A 145 12.49 2.87 -0.37
C LEU A 145 12.76 4.37 -0.42
N VAL A 146 13.87 4.82 0.17
CA VAL A 146 14.25 6.23 0.21
C VAL A 146 14.45 6.81 -1.20
N GLN A 147 15.07 6.05 -2.11
CA GLN A 147 15.21 6.48 -3.50
C GLN A 147 13.88 6.59 -4.23
N GLN A 148 12.93 5.70 -3.95
CA GLN A 148 11.59 5.76 -4.53
C GLN A 148 10.79 6.96 -4.00
N GLU A 149 10.94 7.29 -2.72
CA GLU A 149 10.24 8.40 -2.06
C GLU A 149 10.83 9.77 -2.41
N GLY A 150 12.15 9.84 -2.58
CA GLY A 150 12.86 11.05 -2.98
C GLY A 150 13.15 12.04 -1.84
N PHE A 151 13.68 13.20 -2.21
CA PHE A 151 14.09 14.27 -1.29
C PHE A 151 12.90 14.82 -0.48
N GLY A 152 13.12 15.11 0.80
CA GLY A 152 12.12 15.66 1.71
C GLY A 152 11.16 14.61 2.29
N SER A 153 11.34 13.33 1.96
CA SER A 153 10.47 12.26 2.44
C SER A 153 10.71 11.90 3.91
N ALA A 154 11.86 12.30 4.51
CA ALA A 154 12.26 11.94 5.87
C ALA A 154 11.20 12.27 6.91
N HIS A 155 10.57 13.45 6.82
CA HIS A 155 9.52 13.86 7.75
C HIS A 155 8.40 12.82 7.84
N SER A 156 7.85 12.45 6.69
CA SER A 156 6.71 11.54 6.59
C SER A 156 7.07 10.08 6.94
N ILE A 157 8.32 9.65 6.71
CA ILE A 157 8.78 8.33 7.14
C ILE A 157 8.98 8.30 8.67
N CYS A 158 9.61 9.33 9.24
CA CYS A 158 9.79 9.44 10.69
C CYS A 158 8.44 9.49 11.43
N GLU A 159 7.47 10.25 10.92
CA GLU A 159 6.12 10.25 11.50
C GLU A 159 5.50 8.86 11.49
N LEU A 160 5.62 8.13 10.37
CA LEU A 160 5.10 6.77 10.29
C LEU A 160 5.78 5.82 11.29
N LEU A 161 7.11 5.91 11.45
CA LEU A 161 7.85 5.14 12.45
C LEU A 161 7.39 5.48 13.88
N LEU A 162 7.16 6.76 14.19
CA LEU A 162 6.73 7.21 15.51
C LEU A 162 5.26 6.87 15.83
N ILE A 163 4.37 6.85 14.83
CA ILE A 163 2.94 6.64 15.07
C ILE A 163 2.59 5.15 15.03
N ARG A 164 3.07 4.42 14.02
CA ARG A 164 2.65 3.02 13.76
C ARG A 164 3.65 2.00 14.29
N PHE A 165 4.94 2.30 14.26
CA PHE A 165 6.01 1.34 14.54
C PHE A 165 6.75 1.55 15.86
N GLN A 166 6.37 2.56 16.66
CA GLN A 166 7.06 2.91 17.91
C GLN A 166 7.26 1.75 18.87
N LYS A 167 6.26 0.85 18.94
CA LYS A 167 6.26 -0.31 19.86
C LYS A 167 6.92 -1.56 19.27
N TRP A 168 7.44 -1.51 18.05
CA TRP A 168 8.09 -2.65 17.43
C TRP A 168 9.52 -2.77 17.94
N ASP A 169 9.92 -3.96 18.37
CA ASP A 169 11.21 -4.20 19.06
C ASP A 169 12.43 -3.70 18.26
N SER A 170 12.39 -3.82 16.94
CA SER A 170 13.49 -3.45 16.05
C SER A 170 13.44 -2.01 15.54
N ASN A 171 12.59 -1.14 16.12
CA ASN A 171 12.42 0.23 15.66
C ASN A 171 13.71 1.04 15.66
N HIS A 172 14.50 0.95 16.73
CA HIS A 172 15.80 1.63 16.83
C HIS A 172 16.76 1.22 15.70
N VAL A 173 16.85 -0.09 15.38
CA VAL A 173 17.68 -0.59 14.29
C VAL A 173 17.21 -0.07 12.93
N VAL A 174 15.89 -0.07 12.69
CA VAL A 174 15.32 0.46 11.44
C VAL A 174 15.60 1.95 11.31
N TRP A 175 15.52 2.70 12.42
CA TRP A 175 15.85 4.12 12.49
C TRP A 175 17.31 4.39 12.14
N ASP A 176 18.25 3.67 12.76
CA ASP A 176 19.69 3.83 12.50
C ASP A 176 20.05 3.54 11.04
N VAL A 177 19.48 2.47 10.47
CA VAL A 177 19.72 2.12 9.07
C VAL A 177 19.01 3.09 8.12
N LEU A 178 17.90 3.71 8.53
CA LEU A 178 17.23 4.76 7.74
C LEU A 178 18.11 6.01 7.61
N VAL A 179 18.75 6.46 8.69
CA VAL A 179 19.75 7.55 8.64
C VAL A 179 20.85 7.22 7.63
N SER A 180 21.38 6.00 7.70
CA SER A 180 22.39 5.51 6.76
C SER A 180 21.86 5.47 5.32
N ALA A 181 20.61 5.07 5.11
CA ALA A 181 19.99 5.00 3.79
C ALA A 181 19.91 6.38 3.13
N TYR A 182 19.41 7.40 3.83
CA TYR A 182 19.38 8.78 3.32
C TYR A 182 20.78 9.32 3.01
N SER A 183 21.74 9.11 3.92
CA SER A 183 23.13 9.51 3.70
C SER A 183 23.72 8.87 2.44
N HIS A 184 23.51 7.57 2.24
CA HIS A 184 23.97 6.86 1.05
C HIS A 184 23.28 7.30 -0.25
N CYS A 185 22.06 7.81 -0.16
CA CYS A 185 21.34 8.35 -1.31
C CYS A 185 21.65 9.83 -1.58
N GLN A 186 22.67 10.39 -0.91
CA GLN A 186 23.08 11.80 -1.01
C GLN A 186 21.98 12.79 -0.56
N MET A 187 21.07 12.33 0.30
CA MET A 187 19.99 13.13 0.88
C MET A 187 20.41 13.57 2.29
N VAL A 188 21.41 14.44 2.37
CA VAL A 188 22.09 14.80 3.63
C VAL A 188 21.15 15.53 4.60
N ASP A 189 20.33 16.44 4.10
CA ASP A 189 19.37 17.20 4.93
C ASP A 189 18.32 16.27 5.56
N ASP A 190 17.81 15.31 4.78
CA ASP A 190 16.91 14.27 5.24
C ASP A 190 17.60 13.37 6.29
N ALA A 191 18.85 12.96 6.05
CA ALA A 191 19.61 12.16 7.03
C ALA A 191 19.81 12.90 8.36
N LEU A 192 20.14 14.19 8.31
CA LEU A 192 20.28 15.05 9.49
C LEU A 192 18.95 15.21 10.22
N PHE A 193 17.84 15.34 9.49
CA PHE A 193 16.51 15.40 10.08
C PHE A 193 16.16 14.11 10.85
N VAL A 194 16.44 12.93 10.28
CA VAL A 194 16.20 11.65 10.96
C VAL A 194 17.06 11.51 12.22
N LEU A 195 18.29 12.03 12.21
CA LEU A 195 19.21 11.96 13.36
C LEU A 195 18.77 12.84 14.55
N GLN A 196 18.03 13.90 14.31
CA GLN A 196 17.61 14.88 15.33
C GLN A 196 16.30 14.52 16.05
N ARG A 197 15.75 13.34 15.78
CA ARG A 197 14.45 12.85 16.24
C ARG A 197 14.62 11.63 17.13
#